data_AF-A0A1M6BZ47-F1
#
_entry.id   AF-A0A1M6BZ47-F1
#
_cell.length_a   1.000
_cell.length_b   1.000
_cell.length_c   1.000
_cell.angle_alpha   90.00
_cell.angle_beta   90.00
_cell.angle_gamma   90.00
#
_symmetry.space_group_name_H-M   'P 1'
#
loop_
_entity.id
_entity.type
_entity.pdbx_description
1 polymer ?
#
loop_
_entity_poly.entity_id
_entity_poly.type
_entity_poly.pdbx_seq_one_letter_code
_entity_poly.pdbx_strand_id
1 'polypeptide(L)'
;MLEKLDTTIEKLFEEGKIKTKWNELEIHGIREIINLLWQDEIEYGTIGQAYEIKNRTIYQTFYSGLPYKNGDQYETFIRAYIDTDNNIIFMSSKGQLFMYETDDEDGTDMKHFSKSE
;
A
#
# COMPACT_ATOMS: atom_id res chain seq x y z
N MET A 1 -9.43 -7.54 1.75
CA MET A 1 -10.28 -6.30 1.69
C MET A 1 -9.60 -5.19 2.49
N LEU A 2 -9.60 -3.91 2.06
CA LEU A 2 -8.94 -2.83 2.82
C LEU A 2 -9.71 -2.42 4.09
N GLU A 3 -9.07 -2.52 5.25
CA GLU A 3 -9.62 -2.10 6.54
C GLU A 3 -9.36 -0.60 6.79
N LYS A 4 -10.37 0.16 7.20
CA LYS A 4 -10.16 1.57 7.60
C LYS A 4 -9.60 1.63 9.03
N LEU A 5 -8.51 2.36 9.22
CA LEU A 5 -7.92 2.58 10.54
C LEU A 5 -8.46 3.85 11.21
N ASP A 6 -8.82 3.76 12.48
CA ASP A 6 -9.21 4.91 13.32
C ASP A 6 -7.99 5.53 14.02
N THR A 7 -7.06 6.05 13.21
CA THR A 7 -5.80 6.64 13.67
C THR A 7 -5.21 7.61 12.63
N THR A 8 -4.07 8.23 12.96
CA THR A 8 -3.29 9.05 12.01
C THR A 8 -1.91 8.44 11.78
N ILE A 9 -1.26 8.86 10.70
CA ILE A 9 0.07 8.33 10.36
C ILE A 9 1.11 8.79 11.38
N GLU A 10 0.97 10.00 11.92
CA GLU A 10 1.84 10.54 12.97
C GLU A 10 1.79 9.67 14.23
N LYS A 11 0.58 9.25 14.65
CA LYS A 11 0.42 8.37 15.81
C LYS A 11 1.06 7.00 15.55
N LEU A 12 0.94 6.45 14.34
CA LEU A 12 1.62 5.19 13.99
C LEU A 12 3.15 5.33 14.01
N PHE A 13 3.70 6.49 13.64
CA PHE A 13 5.12 6.77 13.82
C PHE A 13 5.54 6.88 15.28
N GLU A 14 4.76 7.59 16.11
CA GLU A 14 5.02 7.73 17.54
C GLU A 14 5.00 6.38 18.27
N GLU A 15 4.09 5.49 17.87
CA GLU A 15 3.99 4.12 18.39
C GLU A 15 5.06 3.17 17.80
N GLY A 16 5.87 3.62 16.85
CA GLY A 16 6.89 2.81 16.20
C GLY A 16 6.34 1.69 15.31
N LYS A 17 5.09 1.81 14.86
CA LYS A 17 4.39 0.81 14.04
C LYS A 17 4.72 0.89 12.56
N ILE A 18 5.37 1.95 12.08
CA ILE A 18 5.76 2.08 10.67
C ILE A 18 7.25 1.75 10.51
N LYS A 19 7.56 0.91 9.52
CA LYS A 19 8.95 0.65 9.14
C LYS A 19 9.59 1.90 8.57
N THR A 20 10.79 2.20 9.07
CA THR A 20 11.63 3.31 8.59
C THR A 20 12.65 2.88 7.53
N LYS A 21 12.77 1.57 7.29
CA LYS A 21 13.67 0.96 6.31
C LYS A 21 12.95 -0.18 5.62
N TRP A 22 12.99 -0.19 4.29
CA TRP A 22 12.46 -1.25 3.45
C TRP A 22 13.62 -1.92 2.73
N ASN A 23 13.53 -3.23 2.57
CA ASN A 23 14.40 -4.00 1.70
C ASN A 23 13.88 -3.94 0.25
N GLU A 24 14.70 -4.42 -0.69
CA GLU A 24 14.36 -4.41 -2.12
C GLU A 24 13.11 -5.24 -2.43
N LEU A 25 12.93 -6.39 -1.78
CA LEU A 25 11.75 -7.25 -1.95
C LEU A 25 10.46 -6.55 -1.51
N GLU A 26 10.50 -5.80 -0.42
CA GLU A 26 9.36 -5.00 0.07
C GLU A 26 8.96 -3.90 -0.93
N ILE A 27 9.94 -3.22 -1.53
CA ILE A 27 9.69 -2.19 -2.55
C ILE A 27 9.01 -2.81 -3.78
N HIS A 28 9.54 -3.94 -4.28
CA HIS A 28 8.95 -4.64 -5.41
C HIS A 28 7.59 -5.25 -5.08
N GLY A 29 7.44 -5.83 -3.88
CA GLY A 29 6.20 -6.45 -3.43
C GLY A 29 5.04 -5.46 -3.38
N ILE A 30 5.24 -4.25 -2.86
CA ILE A 30 4.21 -3.19 -2.90
C ILE A 30 3.77 -2.91 -4.33
N ARG A 31 4.72 -2.77 -5.25
CA ARG A 31 4.41 -2.45 -6.64
C ARG A 31 3.52 -3.53 -7.27
N GLU A 32 3.83 -4.80 -7.02
CA GLU A 32 3.04 -5.92 -7.53
C GLU A 32 1.66 -6.00 -6.87
N ILE A 33 1.58 -5.86 -5.54
CA ILE A 33 0.30 -5.84 -4.81
C ILE A 33 -0.60 -4.72 -5.33
N ILE A 34 -0.06 -3.53 -5.57
CA ILE A 34 -0.82 -2.41 -6.12
C ILE A 34 -1.32 -2.71 -7.54
N ASN A 35 -0.47 -3.30 -8.39
CA ASN A 35 -0.90 -3.69 -9.74
C ASN A 35 -2.03 -4.71 -9.70
N LEU A 36 -1.98 -5.67 -8.76
CA LEU A 36 -3.03 -6.68 -8.58
C LEU A 36 -4.32 -6.06 -8.07
N LEU A 37 -4.26 -5.27 -6.99
CA LEU A 37 -5.43 -4.66 -6.35
C LEU A 37 -6.17 -3.67 -7.27
N TRP A 38 -5.47 -3.01 -8.19
CA TRP A 38 -6.04 -2.04 -9.12
C TRP A 38 -6.07 -2.51 -10.57
N GLN A 39 -5.88 -3.81 -10.83
CA GLN A 39 -5.84 -4.37 -12.17
C GLN A 39 -7.10 -4.05 -12.99
N ASP A 40 -8.27 -4.13 -12.35
CA ASP A 40 -9.57 -3.92 -13.00
C ASP A 40 -9.93 -2.42 -13.16
N GLU A 41 -9.35 -1.55 -12.34
CA GLU A 41 -9.63 -0.11 -12.38
C GLU A 41 -8.75 0.64 -13.38
N ILE A 42 -7.69 0.00 -13.87
CA ILE A 42 -6.68 0.61 -14.72
C ILE A 42 -6.78 -0.02 -16.11
N GLU A 43 -7.73 0.46 -16.89
CA GLU A 43 -8.00 -0.11 -18.21
C GLU A 43 -6.77 0.01 -19.15
N TYR A 44 -6.00 1.11 -19.12
CA TYR A 44 -4.82 1.31 -20.00
C TYR A 44 -3.79 2.34 -19.48
N GLY A 45 -3.71 2.55 -18.16
CA GLY A 45 -2.81 3.53 -17.54
C GLY A 45 -1.60 2.91 -16.83
N THR A 46 -0.46 3.59 -16.78
CA THR A 46 0.60 3.25 -15.82
C THR A 46 0.34 4.04 -14.54
N ILE A 47 0.29 3.38 -13.39
CA ILE A 47 0.27 4.07 -12.10
C ILE A 47 1.59 4.83 -11.97
N GLY A 48 1.54 6.16 -12.02
CA GLY A 48 2.70 7.00 -11.73
C GLY A 48 3.06 6.86 -10.27
N GLN A 49 4.06 6.04 -9.96
CA GLN A 49 4.46 5.76 -8.58
C GLN A 49 5.97 5.71 -8.40
N ALA A 50 6.45 6.16 -7.24
CA ALA A 50 7.85 6.09 -6.85
C ALA A 50 7.98 5.93 -5.34
N TYR A 51 9.03 5.25 -4.88
CA TYR A 51 9.38 5.30 -3.47
C TYR A 51 10.15 6.60 -3.19
N GLU A 52 9.89 7.20 -2.04
CA GLU A 52 10.54 8.41 -1.57
C GLU A 52 11.11 8.19 -0.17
N ILE A 53 12.17 8.93 0.13
CA ILE A 53 12.79 8.93 1.46
C ILE A 53 12.76 10.35 2.00
N LYS A 54 12.01 10.58 3.07
CA LYS A 54 11.94 11.88 3.75
C LYS A 54 11.95 11.67 5.25
N ASN A 55 12.74 12.48 5.97
CA ASN A 55 12.84 12.39 7.44
C ASN A 55 13.09 10.97 7.96
N ARG A 56 13.98 10.21 7.29
CA ARG A 56 14.29 8.79 7.61
C ARG A 56 13.10 7.82 7.50
N THR A 57 12.05 8.22 6.80
CA THR A 57 10.90 7.38 6.51
C THR A 57 10.89 7.05 5.03
N ILE A 58 10.62 5.79 4.71
CA ILE A 58 10.39 5.33 3.34
C ILE A 58 8.88 5.21 3.15
N TYR A 59 8.38 5.71 2.03
CA TYR A 59 7.00 5.55 1.62
C TYR A 59 6.90 5.53 0.09
N GLN A 60 5.86 4.91 -0.42
CA GLN A 60 5.51 4.97 -1.83
C GLN A 60 4.61 6.19 -2.06
N THR A 61 4.86 6.96 -3.11
CA THR A 61 4.00 8.06 -3.57
C THR A 61 3.25 7.62 -4.83
N PHE A 62 1.98 7.99 -4.94
CA PHE A 62 1.14 7.82 -6.13
C PHE A 62 0.84 9.19 -6.75
N TYR A 63 1.59 9.57 -7.80
CA TYR A 63 1.49 10.89 -8.41
C TYR A 63 0.15 11.15 -9.10
N SER A 64 -0.45 10.12 -9.69
CA SER A 64 -1.78 10.19 -10.30
C SER A 64 -2.92 9.96 -9.30
N GLY A 65 -2.58 9.56 -8.08
CA GLY A 65 -3.53 9.02 -7.10
C GLY A 65 -4.07 7.63 -7.50
N LEU A 66 -4.45 6.84 -6.50
CA LEU A 66 -5.19 5.59 -6.70
C LEU A 66 -6.63 5.79 -6.23
N PRO A 67 -7.64 5.73 -7.12
CA PRO A 67 -9.03 5.82 -6.69
C PRO A 67 -9.37 4.62 -5.80
N TYR A 68 -10.19 4.81 -4.78
CA TYR A 68 -10.71 3.72 -3.97
C TYR A 68 -12.14 4.01 -3.54
N LYS A 69 -13.03 3.03 -3.75
CA LYS A 69 -14.43 3.13 -3.32
C LYS A 69 -14.62 2.37 -2.01
N ASN A 70 -14.96 3.10 -0.95
CA ASN A 70 -15.29 2.54 0.36
C ASN A 70 -16.78 2.75 0.68
N GLY A 71 -17.61 1.76 0.35
CA GLY A 71 -19.07 1.90 0.42
C GLY A 71 -19.56 3.01 -0.51
N ASP A 72 -20.16 4.05 0.06
CA ASP A 72 -20.66 5.23 -0.66
C ASP A 72 -19.61 6.35 -0.80
N GLN A 73 -18.43 6.20 -0.20
CA GLN A 73 -17.38 7.21 -0.21
C GLN A 73 -16.31 6.90 -1.27
N TYR A 74 -15.83 7.95 -1.93
CA TYR A 74 -14.67 7.91 -2.80
C TYR A 74 -13.47 8.52 -2.09
N GLU A 75 -12.40 7.73 -2.03
CA GLU A 75 -11.09 8.13 -1.56
C GLU A 75 -10.08 8.10 -2.72
N THR A 76 -8.95 8.76 -2.52
CA THR A 76 -7.83 8.74 -3.46
C THR A 76 -6.54 8.56 -2.68
N PHE A 77 -5.91 7.39 -2.76
CA PHE A 77 -4.65 7.14 -2.11
C PHE A 77 -3.52 7.89 -2.80
N ILE A 78 -2.70 8.55 -2.00
CA ILE A 78 -1.57 9.35 -2.46
C ILE A 78 -0.24 8.82 -1.93
N ARG A 79 -0.27 8.03 -0.84
CA ARG A 79 0.92 7.38 -0.29
C ARG A 79 0.61 5.99 0.25
N ALA A 80 1.63 5.14 0.30
CA ALA A 80 1.61 3.89 1.04
C ALA A 80 2.84 3.73 1.93
N TYR A 81 2.66 3.07 3.06
CA TYR A 81 3.67 2.75 4.06
C TYR A 81 3.68 1.23 4.32
N ILE A 82 4.73 0.71 4.95
CA ILE A 82 4.77 -0.66 5.48
C ILE A 82 4.81 -0.57 7.00
N ASP A 83 3.92 -1.29 7.66
CA ASP A 83 3.94 -1.41 9.12
C ASP A 83 4.96 -2.46 9.60
N THR A 84 5.17 -2.58 10.90
CA THR A 84 6.14 -3.55 11.46
C THR A 84 5.78 -5.00 11.19
N ASP A 85 4.52 -5.29 10.91
CA ASP A 85 3.98 -6.62 10.63
C ASP A 85 3.92 -6.93 9.12
N ASN A 86 4.48 -6.03 8.28
CA ASN A 86 4.54 -6.11 6.81
C ASN A 86 3.25 -5.74 6.07
N ASN A 87 2.22 -5.26 6.76
CA ASN A 87 1.00 -4.80 6.13
C ASN A 87 1.24 -3.49 5.38
N ILE A 88 0.43 -3.24 4.35
CA ILE A 88 0.49 -2.00 3.58
C ILE A 88 -0.53 -1.01 4.13
N ILE A 89 -0.05 0.15 4.56
CA ILE A 89 -0.90 1.24 5.04
C ILE A 89 -1.02 2.30 3.94
N PHE A 90 -2.20 2.43 3.35
CA PHE A 90 -2.53 3.46 2.38
C PHE A 90 -3.03 4.72 3.09
N MET A 91 -2.56 5.88 2.62
CA MET A 91 -3.03 7.19 3.05
C MET A 91 -3.73 7.90 1.90
N SER A 92 -4.99 8.28 2.14
CA SER A 92 -5.79 9.10 1.23
C SER A 92 -5.34 10.57 1.20
N SER A 93 -5.73 11.28 0.15
CA SER A 93 -5.57 12.73 0.04
C SER A 93 -6.27 13.52 1.15
N LYS A 94 -7.25 12.90 1.83
CA LYS A 94 -7.96 13.46 3.00
C LYS A 94 -7.30 13.10 4.34
N GLY A 95 -6.18 12.37 4.32
CA GLY A 95 -5.47 11.94 5.53
C GLY A 95 -6.06 10.71 6.22
N GLN A 96 -7.11 10.09 5.67
CA GLN A 96 -7.62 8.81 6.18
C GLN A 96 -6.66 7.66 5.85
N LEU A 97 -6.57 6.70 6.76
CA LEU A 97 -5.70 5.54 6.64
C LEU A 97 -6.49 4.26 6.40
N PHE A 98 -5.92 3.39 5.57
CA PHE A 98 -6.46 2.09 5.22
C PHE A 98 -5.35 1.05 5.25
N MET A 99 -5.62 -0.14 5.75
CA MET A 99 -4.68 -1.24 5.86
C MET A 99 -5.05 -2.37 4.90
N TYR A 100 -4.05 -2.87 4.20
CA TYR A 100 -4.08 -4.15 3.51
C TYR A 100 -3.24 -5.14 4.30
N GLU A 101 -3.87 -6.14 4.89
CA GLU A 101 -3.16 -7.22 5.58
C GLU A 101 -2.50 -8.13 4.54
N THR A 102 -1.19 -8.34 4.69
CA THR A 102 -0.42 -9.20 3.77
C THR A 102 -0.31 -10.64 4.26
N ASP A 103 -0.56 -10.88 5.55
CA ASP A 103 -0.31 -12.17 6.20
C ASP A 103 -1.52 -13.12 6.17
N ASP A 104 -2.75 -12.62 6.03
CA ASP A 104 -3.98 -13.45 6.01
C ASP A 104 -4.60 -13.62 4.61
N GLU A 105 -4.26 -12.77 3.64
CA GLU A 105 -4.65 -12.90 2.22
C GLU A 105 -3.41 -13.23 1.37
N ASP A 106 -3.21 -14.52 1.11
CA ASP A 106 -2.46 -15.07 -0.04
C ASP A 106 -0.96 -15.45 0.02
N GLY A 107 -0.67 -16.47 0.83
CA GLY A 107 0.23 -17.55 0.40
C GLY A 107 -0.34 -18.44 -0.73
N THR A 108 -1.55 -18.17 -1.21
CA THR A 108 -2.27 -18.92 -2.24
C THR A 108 -2.18 -18.26 -3.62
N ASP A 109 -2.36 -16.94 -3.76
CA ASP A 109 -2.20 -16.27 -5.06
C ASP A 109 -0.75 -16.20 -5.56
N MET A 110 0.24 -16.16 -4.67
CA MET A 110 1.65 -16.24 -5.09
C MET A 110 2.05 -17.62 -5.63
N LYS A 111 1.22 -18.67 -5.52
CA LYS A 111 1.52 -19.99 -6.10
C LYS A 111 1.54 -19.98 -7.63
N HIS A 112 0.86 -19.03 -8.26
CA HIS A 112 0.84 -18.92 -9.72
C HIS A 112 2.18 -18.49 -10.33
N PHE A 113 3.08 -17.88 -9.56
CA PHE A 113 4.43 -17.51 -10.03
C PHE A 113 5.53 -18.54 -9.67
N SER A 114 5.21 -19.54 -8.84
CA SER A 114 6.16 -20.59 -8.45
C SER A 114 6.18 -21.83 -9.37
N LYS A 115 5.27 -21.90 -10.35
CA LYS A 115 5.26 -22.96 -11.37
C LYS A 115 5.75 -22.42 -12.71
N SER A 116 7.04 -22.15 -12.77
CA SER A 116 7.80 -22.13 -14.01
C SER A 116 8.80 -23.29 -13.91
N GLU A 117 8.41 -24.45 -14.46
CA GLU A 117 9.35 -25.52 -14.81
C GLU A 117 10.22 -25.09 -16.00
#